data_AF-A0AAW2G2S6-F1
#
_entry.id   AF-A0AAW2G2S6-F1
#
_cell.length_a   1.000
_cell.length_b   1.000
_cell.length_c   1.000
_cell.angle_alpha   90.00
_cell.angle_beta   90.00
_cell.angle_gamma   90.00
#
_symmetry.space_group_name_H-M   'P 1'
#
loop_
_entity.id
_entity.type
_entity.pdbx_description
1 polymer ?
#
loop_
_entity_poly.entity_id
_entity_poly.type
_entity_poly.pdbx_seq_one_letter_code
_entity_poly.pdbx_strand_id
1 'polypeptide(L)' 'MNQSNLYSSVDSKKEIVIFGIAGRFPDSNNLKEFQDNLCNKKDLGSSGHGRWNKFLKNKILKN' A
#
# COMPACT_ATOMS: atom_id res chain seq x y z
N MET A 1 11.96 -27.51 22.57
CA MET A 1 11.11 -27.39 21.38
C MET A 1 12.04 -27.08 20.20
N ASN A 2 12.28 -28.05 19.33
CA ASN A 2 13.18 -27.89 18.18
C ASN A 2 12.43 -27.13 17.08
N GLN A 3 12.77 -25.86 16.91
CA GLN A 3 12.30 -25.09 15.77
C GLN A 3 13.14 -25.50 14.55
N SER A 4 12.63 -26.44 13.76
CA SER A 4 13.23 -26.84 12.49
C SER A 4 13.36 -25.61 11.61
N ASN A 5 14.60 -25.26 11.28
CA ASN A 5 14.96 -24.11 10.46
C ASN A 5 14.37 -24.27 9.04
N LEU A 6 13.20 -23.67 8.81
CA LEU A 6 12.43 -23.72 7.55
C LEU A 6 13.18 -23.10 6.35
N TYR A 7 14.28 -22.40 6.60
CA TYR A 7 15.07 -21.68 5.59
C TYR A 7 16.13 -22.53 4.89
N SER A 8 16.28 -23.81 5.24
CA SER A 8 17.34 -24.68 4.68
C SER A 8 17.11 -25.15 3.24
N SER A 9 15.97 -24.84 2.62
CA SER A 9 15.63 -25.29 1.25
C SER A 9 15.84 -24.23 0.16
N VAL A 10 16.15 -22.99 0.52
CA VAL A 10 16.38 -21.92 -0.45
C VAL A 10 17.86 -21.88 -0.78
N ASP A 11 18.19 -22.08 -2.06
CA ASP A 11 19.54 -21.88 -2.58
C ASP A 11 19.98 -20.44 -2.27
N SER A 12 20.98 -20.29 -1.38
CA SER A 12 21.48 -18.98 -0.95
C SER A 12 21.98 -18.12 -2.11
N LYS A 13 22.33 -18.73 -3.25
CA LYS A 13 22.71 -18.00 -4.47
C LYS A 13 21.53 -17.35 -5.19
N LYS A 14 20.29 -17.64 -4.78
CA LYS A 14 19.05 -17.10 -5.36
C LYS A 14 18.25 -16.25 -4.37
N GLU A 15 18.79 -16.01 -3.18
CA GLU A 15 18.13 -15.18 -2.19
C GLU A 15 18.13 -13.71 -2.64
N ILE A 16 16.94 -13.10 -2.64
CA ILE A 16 16.78 -11.67 -2.93
C ILE A 16 16.41 -10.98 -1.62
N VAL A 17 17.25 -10.04 -1.22
CA VAL A 17 17.04 -9.22 -0.02
C VAL A 17 16.37 -7.91 -0.42
N ILE A 18 15.24 -7.60 0.22
CA ILE A 18 14.62 -6.28 0.15
C ILE A 18 15.21 -5.44 1.29
N PHE A 19 16.16 -4.56 0.96
CA PHE A 19 16.82 -3.71 1.96
C PHE A 19 16.00 -2.48 2.36
N GLY A 20 15.02 -2.09 1.54
CA GLY A 20 14.20 -0.91 1.80
C GLY A 20 13.00 -0.82 0.86
N ILE A 21 12.00 -0.06 1.30
CA ILE A 21 10.79 0.28 0.52
C ILE A 21 10.51 1.77 0.66
N ALA A 22 9.99 2.39 -0.40
CA ALA A 22 9.51 3.76 -0.39
C ALA A 22 8.37 3.91 -1.38
N GLY A 23 7.44 4.83 -1.12
CA GLY A 23 6.31 5.04 -2.01
C GLY A 23 5.27 6.01 -1.44
N ARG A 24 4.28 6.34 -2.27
CA ARG A 24 3.06 7.01 -1.86
C ARG A 24 1.97 5.95 -1.75
N PHE A 25 1.39 5.85 -0.56
CA PHE A 25 0.33 4.89 -0.27
C PHE A 25 -0.97 5.64 0.01
N PRO A 26 -2.14 5.08 -0.37
CA PRO A 26 -3.40 5.72 -0.06
C PRO A 26 -3.56 5.94 1.44
N ASP A 27 -4.13 7.10 1.80
CA ASP A 27 -4.41 7.51 3.18
C ASP A 27 -3.26 7.30 4.18
N SER A 28 -2.02 7.46 3.73
CA SER A 28 -0.81 7.28 4.55
C SER A 28 0.27 8.28 4.18
N ASN A 29 0.70 9.10 5.13
CA ASN A 29 1.76 10.11 4.92
C ASN A 29 3.17 9.51 5.04
N ASN A 30 3.30 8.37 5.71
CA ASN A 30 4.56 7.66 5.92
C ASN A 30 4.33 6.13 6.04
N LEU A 31 5.41 5.36 6.09
CA LEU A 31 5.35 3.90 6.16
C LEU A 31 4.72 3.38 7.45
N LYS A 32 4.82 4.12 8.56
CA LYS A 32 4.23 3.67 9.84
C LYS A 32 2.70 3.72 9.76
N GLU A 33 2.14 4.82 9.24
CA GLU A 33 0.70 4.91 8.98
C GLU A 33 0.23 3.84 7.99
N PHE A 34 1.00 3.57 6.94
CA PHE A 34 0.68 2.51 5.98
C PHE A 34 0.67 1.13 6.64
N GLN A 35 1.69 0.81 7.45
CA GLN A 35 1.75 -0.43 8.23
C GLN A 35 0.53 -0.57 9.15
N ASP A 36 0.20 0.48 9.91
CA ASP A 36 -0.93 0.45 10.84
C ASP A 36 -2.26 0.27 10.11
N ASN A 37 -2.45 0.94 8.96
CA ASN A 37 -3.64 0.75 8.11
C ASN A 37 -3.80 -0.70 7.63
N LEU A 38 -2.70 -1.34 7.19
CA LEU A 38 -2.71 -2.74 6.74
C LEU A 38 -2.99 -3.72 7.88
N CYS A 39 -2.33 -3.56 9.03
CA CYS A 39 -2.53 -4.41 10.20
C CYS A 39 -3.98 -4.36 10.72
N ASN A 40 -4.61 -3.18 10.61
CA ASN A 40 -6.02 -2.97 10.98
C ASN A 40 -7.02 -3.31 9.87
N LYS A 41 -6.57 -3.85 8.72
CA LYS A 41 -7.41 -4.23 7.57
C LYS A 41 -8.32 -3.09 7.09
N LYS A 42 -7.82 -1.86 7.14
CA LYS A 42 -8.57 -0.68 6.69
C LYS A 42 -8.77 -0.75 5.17
N ASP A 43 -9.98 -0.47 4.69
CA ASP A 43 -10.20 -0.25 3.26
C ASP A 43 -9.54 1.06 2.84
N LEU A 44 -8.57 0.97 1.95
CA LEU A 44 -7.77 2.08 1.40
C LEU A 44 -8.18 2.43 -0.04
N GLY A 45 -9.18 1.73 -0.59
CA GLY A 45 -9.76 2.01 -1.89
C GLY A 45 -10.68 3.24 -1.83
N SER A 46 -10.70 4.05 -2.89
CA SER A 46 -11.71 5.08 -3.06
C SER A 46 -12.55 4.79 -4.30
N SER A 47 -13.88 4.88 -4.17
CA SER A 47 -14.82 4.83 -5.29
C SER A 47 -14.87 6.15 -6.08
N GLY A 48 -14.13 7.17 -5.61
CA GLY A 48 -14.11 8.50 -6.21
C GLY A 48 -13.49 8.50 -7.60
N HIS A 49 -14.27 8.91 -8.60
CA HIS A 49 -13.77 9.15 -9.96
C HIS A 49 -13.02 10.49 -10.10
N GLY A 50 -12.50 11.07 -9.00
CA GLY A 50 -11.94 12.42 -8.95
C GLY A 50 -10.75 12.68 -9.89
N ARG A 51 -10.07 11.61 -10.34
CA ARG A 51 -9.04 11.68 -11.39
C ARG A 51 -9.60 12.07 -12.76
N TRP A 52 -10.80 11.60 -13.10
CA TRP A 52 -11.39 11.71 -14.44
C TRP A 52 -12.62 12.63 -14.49
N ASN A 53 -13.43 12.69 -13.42
CA ASN A 53 -14.72 13.36 -13.37
C ASN A 53 -14.69 14.78 -12.76
N LYS A 54 -13.60 15.53 -12.96
CA LYS A 54 -13.44 16.88 -12.37
C LYS A 54 -14.29 17.97 -13.05
N PHE A 55 -14.99 17.65 -14.14
CA PHE A 55 -15.57 18.63 -15.06
C PHE A 55 -17.05 18.97 -14.85
N LEU A 56 -17.82 18.20 -14.06
CA LEU A 56 -19.27 18.42 -13.97
C LEU A 56 -19.73 19.36 -12.85
N LYS A 57 -18.94 19.54 -11.77
CA LYS A 57 -19.33 20.42 -10.65
C LYS A 57 -19.23 21.92 -10.97
N ASN A 58 -18.29 22.32 -11.83
CA ASN A 58 -18.06 23.74 -12.17
C ASN A 58 -19.09 24.32 -13.17
N LYS A 59 -19.94 23.48 -13.78
CA LYS A 59 -20.97 23.92 -14.73
C LYS A 59 -22.32 24.20 -14.06
N ILE A 60 -22.60 23.58 -12.91
CA ILE A 60 -23.89 23.73 -12.20
C ILE A 60 -23.89 24.97 -11.28
N LEU A 61 -22.72 25.38 -10.76
CA LEU A 61 -22.60 26.52 -9.84
C LEU A 61 -22.35 27.88 -10.51
N LYS A 62 -22.46 27.96 -11.85
CA LYS A 62 -22.25 29.19 -12.64
C LYS A 62 -23.50 29.64 -13.42
N ASN A 63 -24.67 29.07 -13.12
CA ASN A 63 -25.96 29.53 -13.62
C ASN A 63 -26.81 30.03 -12.45
#